data_AF-A0A9P3PKM9-F1
#
_entry.id   AF-A0A9P3PKM9-F1
#
_cell.length_a   1.000
_cell.length_b   1.000
_cell.length_c   1.000
_cell.angle_alpha   90.00
_cell.angle_beta   90.00
_cell.angle_gamma   90.00
#
_symmetry.space_group_name_H-M   'P 1'
#
loop_
_entity.id
_entity.type
_entity.pdbx_description
1 polymer ?
#
loop_
_entity_poly.entity_id
_entity_poly.type
_entity_poly.pdbx_seq_one_letter_code
_entity_poly.pdbx_strand_id
1 'polypeptide(L)'
;MVVEPPPAELVTMALLPMPEASSFFQQASRSADLLDETGLDIWDAGPPYLSGPPSDTLHELEFTRRLEEVMHGWRTRLLRECEVTRASLPPSVVQEALVQAVGEWKIGSAFMDYYAGFEEGHREREMARVWVQWLAREAYSLYVALIR
;
A
#
# COMPACT_ATOMS: atom_id res chain seq x y z
N MET A 1 -24.00 16.91 3.46
CA MET A 1 -23.13 16.19 2.51
C MET A 1 -23.30 14.71 2.82
N VAL A 2 -23.79 13.91 1.89
CA VAL A 2 -23.91 12.46 2.10
C VAL A 2 -22.62 11.84 1.61
N VAL A 3 -21.88 11.18 2.50
CA VAL A 3 -20.65 10.45 2.15
C VAL A 3 -21.05 9.01 1.87
N GLU A 4 -20.84 8.55 0.64
CA GLU A 4 -21.10 7.16 0.30
C GLU A 4 -20.07 6.24 0.98
N PRO A 5 -20.49 5.07 1.49
CA PRO A 5 -19.57 4.10 2.06
C PRO A 5 -18.65 3.52 0.97
N PRO A 6 -17.38 3.22 1.29
CA PRO A 6 -16.46 2.59 0.36
C PRO A 6 -16.90 1.15 0.01
N PRO A 7 -16.47 0.61 -1.14
CA PRO A 7 -16.73 -0.79 -1.52
C PRO A 7 -16.29 -1.79 -0.45
N ALA A 8 -17.02 -2.89 -0.31
CA ALA A 8 -16.77 -3.89 0.74
C ALA A 8 -15.40 -4.57 0.59
N GLU A 9 -14.96 -4.80 -0.65
CA GLU A 9 -13.66 -5.37 -0.97
C GLU A 9 -12.52 -4.43 -0.55
N LEU A 10 -12.70 -3.12 -0.76
CA LEU A 10 -11.76 -2.08 -0.31
C LEU A 10 -11.62 -2.13 1.21
N VAL A 11 -12.75 -2.14 1.94
CA VAL A 11 -12.74 -2.21 3.41
C VAL A 11 -12.05 -3.49 3.89
N THR A 12 -12.38 -4.63 3.28
CA THR A 12 -11.78 -5.93 3.63
C THR A 12 -10.26 -5.89 3.47
N MET A 13 -9.78 -5.34 2.35
CA MET A 13 -8.36 -5.24 2.06
C MET A 13 -7.64 -4.25 2.99
N ALA A 14 -8.26 -3.11 3.27
CA ALA A 14 -7.73 -2.11 4.20
C ALA A 14 -7.54 -2.65 5.62
N LEU A 15 -8.40 -3.59 6.04
CA LEU A 15 -8.41 -4.18 7.39
C LEU A 15 -7.57 -5.45 7.52
N LEU A 16 -6.94 -5.94 6.45
CA LEU A 16 -6.00 -7.05 6.55
C LEU A 16 -4.89 -6.72 7.57
N PRO A 17 -4.36 -7.70 8.32
CA PRO A 17 -3.31 -7.43 9.30
C PRO A 17 -2.00 -6.97 8.61
N MET A 18 -1.23 -6.13 9.31
CA MET A 18 0.14 -5.78 8.93
C MET A 18 1.14 -6.63 9.73
N PRO A 19 2.38 -6.83 9.23
CA PRO A 19 3.40 -7.61 9.92
C PRO A 19 4.06 -6.81 11.08
N GLU A 20 3.27 -6.27 12.00
CA GLU A 20 3.74 -5.34 13.06
C GLU A 20 4.75 -5.97 14.04
N ALA A 21 4.73 -7.29 14.16
CA ALA A 21 5.69 -8.05 14.96
C ALA A 21 7.07 -8.20 14.29
N SER A 22 7.20 -7.94 12.97
CA SER A 22 8.47 -8.06 12.26
C SER A 22 9.45 -6.94 12.66
N SER A 23 10.72 -7.32 12.85
CA SER A 23 11.80 -6.35 13.05
C SER A 23 12.02 -5.44 11.84
N PHE A 24 11.76 -5.92 10.61
CA PHE A 24 11.91 -5.10 9.39
C PHE A 24 10.80 -4.06 9.29
N PHE A 25 9.56 -4.46 9.55
CA PHE A 25 8.44 -3.52 9.65
C PHE A 25 8.70 -2.45 10.72
N GLN A 26 9.15 -2.86 11.91
CA GLN A 26 9.40 -1.91 13.00
C GLN A 26 10.53 -0.94 12.68
N GLN A 27 11.59 -1.38 12.00
CA GLN A 27 12.69 -0.50 11.59
C GLN A 27 12.21 0.51 10.53
N ALA A 28 11.62 0.04 9.43
CA ALA A 28 11.13 0.88 8.34
C ALA A 28 10.06 1.89 8.80
N SER A 29 9.19 1.47 9.74
CA SER A 29 8.15 2.35 10.28
C SER A 29 8.68 3.44 11.21
N ARG A 30 9.88 3.29 11.79
CA ARG A 30 10.43 4.22 12.77
C ARG A 30 11.31 5.30 12.15
N SER A 31 12.22 4.93 11.25
CA SER A 31 13.13 5.89 10.61
C SER A 31 13.71 5.33 9.31
N ALA A 32 13.92 6.22 8.34
CA ALA A 32 14.69 5.95 7.13
C ALA A 32 16.16 5.61 7.40
N ASP A 33 16.70 5.97 8.57
CA ASP A 33 18.11 5.73 8.91
C ASP A 33 18.39 4.28 9.36
N LEU A 34 17.35 3.48 9.61
CA LEU A 34 17.49 2.13 10.16
C LEU A 34 17.64 1.05 9.09
N LEU A 35 17.24 1.34 7.86
CA LEU A 35 17.31 0.42 6.71
C LEU A 35 17.74 1.20 5.48
N ASP A 36 18.38 0.51 4.54
CA ASP A 36 18.55 1.07 3.21
C ASP A 36 17.21 1.04 2.47
N GLU A 37 16.57 2.21 2.36
CA GLU A 37 15.31 2.40 1.64
C GLU A 37 15.54 2.81 0.17
N THR A 38 16.79 2.77 -0.31
CA THR A 38 17.11 3.11 -1.71
C THR A 38 16.39 2.16 -2.66
N GLY A 39 15.66 2.71 -3.62
CA GLY A 39 14.95 1.92 -4.63
C GLY A 39 13.60 1.37 -4.18
N LEU A 40 13.08 1.73 -2.99
CA LEU A 40 11.70 1.38 -2.61
C LEU A 40 10.65 2.12 -3.45
N ASP A 41 11.02 3.26 -4.04
CA ASP A 41 10.19 4.10 -4.90
C ASP A 41 9.68 3.37 -6.15
N ILE A 42 10.44 2.40 -6.67
CA ILE A 42 9.99 1.57 -7.81
C ILE A 42 8.69 0.82 -7.51
N TRP A 43 8.52 0.38 -6.27
CA TRP A 43 7.34 -0.36 -5.83
C TRP A 43 6.18 0.58 -5.51
N ASP A 44 6.50 1.83 -5.17
CA ASP A 44 5.57 2.89 -4.85
C ASP A 44 4.83 3.45 -6.07
N ALA A 45 5.52 3.45 -7.22
CA ALA A 45 4.97 3.88 -8.51
C ALA A 45 3.75 3.06 -8.96
N GLY A 46 3.53 1.89 -8.34
CA GLY A 46 2.48 0.96 -8.71
C GLY A 46 2.83 0.14 -9.96
N PRO A 47 2.06 -0.92 -10.21
CA PRO A 47 2.23 -1.74 -11.41
C PRO A 47 1.84 -1.00 -12.71
N PRO A 48 2.37 -1.42 -13.87
CA PRO A 48 3.27 -2.56 -14.05
C PRO A 48 4.73 -2.23 -13.73
N TYR A 49 5.40 -3.11 -13.00
CA TYR A 49 6.81 -2.97 -12.69
C TYR A 49 7.68 -3.41 -13.89
N LEU A 50 8.71 -2.63 -14.20
CA LEU A 50 9.61 -2.88 -15.35
C LEU A 50 10.75 -3.86 -15.01
N SER A 51 10.78 -4.38 -13.78
CA SER A 51 11.76 -5.37 -13.33
C SER A 51 11.54 -6.69 -14.07
N GLY A 52 12.61 -7.28 -14.63
CA GLY A 52 12.54 -8.64 -15.16
C GLY A 52 12.19 -9.64 -14.05
N PRO A 53 11.46 -10.73 -14.36
CA PRO A 53 11.03 -11.69 -13.35
C PRO A 53 12.28 -12.27 -12.68
N PRO A 54 12.39 -12.18 -11.34
CA PRO A 54 13.48 -12.83 -10.64
C PRO A 54 13.31 -14.35 -10.71
N SER A 55 14.39 -15.10 -10.52
CA SER A 55 14.31 -16.55 -10.41
C SER A 55 13.55 -16.95 -9.13
N ASP A 56 12.57 -17.85 -9.24
CA ASP A 56 11.79 -18.40 -8.12
C ASP A 56 12.64 -19.34 -7.23
N THR A 57 13.63 -18.75 -6.57
CA THR A 57 14.50 -19.42 -5.60
C THR A 57 13.97 -19.18 -4.19
N LEU A 58 14.29 -20.07 -3.26
CA LEU A 58 13.98 -19.87 -1.83
C LEU A 58 14.52 -18.53 -1.30
N HIS A 59 15.66 -18.09 -1.84
CA HIS A 59 16.26 -16.81 -1.51
C HIS A 59 15.38 -15.63 -1.95
N GLU A 60 14.84 -15.69 -3.17
CA GLU A 60 13.96 -14.64 -3.70
C GLU A 60 12.63 -14.57 -2.93
N LEU A 61 12.08 -15.73 -2.54
CA LEU A 61 10.86 -15.77 -1.73
C LEU A 61 11.08 -15.12 -0.36
N GLU A 62 12.21 -15.41 0.29
CA GLU A 62 12.55 -14.78 1.57
C GLU A 62 12.84 -13.28 1.41
N PHE A 63 13.53 -12.89 0.33
CA PHE A 63 13.77 -11.50 0.00
C PHE A 63 12.44 -10.74 -0.20
N THR A 64 11.53 -11.30 -1.01
CA THR A 64 10.21 -10.72 -1.27
C THR A 64 9.42 -10.54 0.02
N ARG A 65 9.37 -11.56 0.88
CA ARG A 65 8.69 -11.45 2.18
C ARG A 65 9.26 -10.31 3.03
N ARG A 66 10.59 -10.18 3.11
CA ARG A 66 11.23 -9.09 3.85
C ARG A 66 10.92 -7.72 3.21
N LEU A 67 10.90 -7.65 1.89
CA LEU A 67 10.53 -6.45 1.15
C LEU A 67 9.08 -6.03 1.45
N GLU A 68 8.13 -6.95 1.50
CA GLU A 68 6.75 -6.66 1.92
C GLU A 68 6.69 -6.06 3.34
N GLU A 69 7.43 -6.66 4.28
CA GLU A 69 7.51 -6.17 5.67
C GLU A 69 8.07 -4.75 5.74
N VAL A 70 9.15 -4.47 5.00
CA VAL A 70 9.74 -3.13 4.88
C VAL A 70 8.75 -2.15 4.27
N MET A 71 8.09 -2.52 3.17
CA MET A 71 7.15 -1.65 2.45
C MET A 71 5.92 -1.31 3.29
N HIS A 72 5.40 -2.26 4.07
CA HIS A 72 4.38 -1.97 5.06
C HIS A 72 4.87 -1.01 6.16
N GLY A 73 6.08 -1.22 6.68
CA GLY A 73 6.64 -0.32 7.70
C GLY A 73 6.84 1.09 7.15
N TRP A 74 7.48 1.21 6.00
CA TRP A 74 7.79 2.46 5.31
C TRP A 74 6.53 3.27 5.00
N ARG A 75 5.52 2.66 4.36
CA ARG A 75 4.23 3.33 4.10
C ARG A 75 3.48 3.73 5.36
N THR A 76 3.59 2.95 6.45
CA THR A 76 3.03 3.34 7.76
C THR A 76 3.67 4.62 8.28
N ARG A 77 5.00 4.77 8.11
CA ARG A 77 5.71 5.99 8.49
C ARG A 77 5.23 7.18 7.66
N LEU A 78 5.17 7.03 6.33
CA LEU A 78 4.68 8.08 5.43
C LEU A 78 3.24 8.51 5.76
N LEU A 79 2.35 7.56 6.04
CA LEU A 79 0.98 7.87 6.42
C LEU A 79 0.93 8.72 7.71
N ARG A 80 1.70 8.36 8.74
CA ARG A 80 1.78 9.15 9.98
C ARG A 80 2.31 10.56 9.75
N GLU A 81 3.32 10.71 8.89
CA GLU A 81 3.87 12.01 8.50
C GLU A 81 2.80 12.86 7.77
N CYS A 82 1.97 12.24 6.93
CA CYS A 82 0.86 12.90 6.24
C CYS A 82 -0.37 13.18 7.14
N GLU A 83 -0.68 12.32 8.11
CA GLU A 83 -1.85 12.46 9.01
C GLU A 83 -1.82 13.78 9.79
N VAL A 84 -0.63 14.22 10.22
CA VAL A 84 -0.44 15.52 10.89
C VAL A 84 -0.93 16.67 10.00
N THR A 85 -0.76 16.56 8.69
CA THR A 85 -1.20 17.56 7.72
C THR A 85 -2.70 17.41 7.42
N ARG A 86 -3.18 16.17 7.25
CA ARG A 86 -4.55 15.86 6.85
C ARG A 86 -5.61 16.25 7.89
N ALA A 87 -5.28 16.19 9.18
CA ALA A 87 -6.20 16.57 10.26
C ALA A 87 -6.66 18.04 10.19
N SER A 88 -5.95 18.89 9.44
CA SER A 88 -6.26 20.31 9.27
C SER A 88 -7.03 20.64 7.98
N LEU A 89 -7.25 19.66 7.10
CA LEU A 89 -7.84 19.89 5.79
C LEU A 89 -9.36 20.10 5.87
N PRO A 90 -9.94 20.98 5.03
CA PRO A 90 -11.39 21.11 4.91
C PRO A 90 -12.06 19.79 4.47
N PRO A 91 -13.29 19.49 4.92
CA PRO A 91 -14.02 18.28 4.53
C PRO A 91 -14.16 18.08 3.02
N SER A 92 -14.28 19.16 2.24
CA SER A 92 -14.34 19.08 0.78
C SER A 92 -13.05 18.55 0.16
N VAL A 93 -11.90 18.96 0.69
CA VAL A 93 -10.58 18.49 0.23
C VAL A 93 -10.39 17.02 0.60
N VAL A 94 -10.82 16.62 1.81
CA VAL A 94 -10.79 15.21 2.24
C VAL A 94 -11.72 14.36 1.36
N GLN A 95 -12.88 14.87 0.98
CA GLN A 95 -13.81 14.17 0.08
C GLN A 95 -13.23 14.01 -1.33
N GLU A 96 -12.63 15.05 -1.90
CA GLU A 96 -11.96 14.96 -3.21
C GLU A 96 -10.82 13.93 -3.18
N ALA A 97 -10.00 13.96 -2.14
CA ALA A 97 -8.94 12.98 -1.93
C ALA A 97 -9.49 11.55 -1.79
N LEU A 98 -10.62 11.37 -1.08
CA LEU A 98 -11.28 10.07 -0.97
C LEU A 98 -11.75 9.55 -2.33
N VAL A 99 -12.38 10.40 -3.15
CA VAL A 99 -12.84 10.02 -4.49
C VAL A 99 -11.66 9.59 -5.36
N GLN A 100 -10.55 10.33 -5.31
CA GLN A 100 -9.33 9.99 -6.03
C GLN A 100 -8.75 8.65 -5.55
N ALA A 101 -8.57 8.48 -4.24
CA ALA A 101 -7.99 7.27 -3.66
C ALA A 101 -8.83 6.01 -3.96
N VAL A 102 -10.17 6.13 -3.93
CA VAL A 102 -11.06 5.03 -4.35
C VAL A 102 -10.91 4.72 -5.84
N GLY A 103 -10.71 5.74 -6.69
CA GLY A 103 -10.44 5.57 -8.11
C GLY A 103 -9.12 4.85 -8.38
N GLU A 104 -8.05 5.25 -7.70
CA GLU A 104 -6.74 4.62 -7.78
C GLU A 104 -6.80 3.16 -7.28
N TRP A 105 -7.48 2.90 -6.16
CA TRP A 105 -7.68 1.54 -5.67
C TRP A 105 -8.41 0.65 -6.69
N LYS A 106 -9.44 1.16 -7.38
CA LYS A 106 -10.15 0.40 -8.43
C LYS A 106 -9.22 0.04 -9.59
N ILE A 107 -8.41 1.00 -10.03
CA ILE A 107 -7.41 0.77 -11.09
C ILE A 107 -6.41 -0.30 -10.63
N GLY A 108 -5.88 -0.17 -9.42
CA GLY A 108 -4.95 -1.13 -8.86
C GLY A 108 -5.53 -2.52 -8.68
N SER A 109 -6.77 -2.62 -8.19
CA SER A 109 -7.46 -3.90 -8.07
C SER A 109 -7.62 -4.59 -9.42
N ALA A 110 -7.87 -3.85 -10.51
CA ALA A 110 -7.94 -4.43 -11.85
C ALA A 110 -6.57 -4.95 -12.33
N PHE A 111 -5.46 -4.32 -11.91
CA PHE A 111 -4.12 -4.84 -12.20
C PHE A 111 -3.83 -6.15 -11.44
N MET A 112 -4.39 -6.36 -10.25
CA MET A 112 -4.25 -7.64 -9.54
C MET A 112 -4.86 -8.79 -10.34
N ASP A 113 -6.02 -8.57 -10.97
CA ASP A 113 -6.65 -9.56 -11.84
C ASP A 113 -5.78 -9.85 -13.08
N TYR A 114 -5.10 -8.84 -13.62
CA TYR A 114 -4.12 -9.01 -14.71
C TYR A 114 -2.95 -9.88 -14.27
N TYR A 115 -2.38 -9.62 -13.09
CA TYR A 115 -1.25 -10.39 -12.55
C TYR A 115 -1.58 -11.82 -12.15
N ALA A 116 -2.84 -12.12 -11.81
CA ALA A 116 -3.29 -13.46 -11.49
C ALA A 116 -3.10 -14.46 -12.66
N GLY A 117 -3.02 -13.97 -13.90
CA GLY A 117 -2.81 -14.78 -15.09
C GLY A 117 -1.34 -15.12 -15.41
N PHE A 118 -0.37 -14.58 -14.67
CA PHE A 118 1.06 -14.81 -14.92
C PHE A 118 1.64 -15.88 -13.99
N GLU A 119 2.39 -16.82 -14.57
CA GLU A 119 3.11 -17.85 -13.79
C GLU A 119 4.40 -17.30 -13.16
N GLU A 120 5.07 -16.37 -13.84
CA GLU A 120 6.33 -15.74 -13.40
C GLU A 120 6.11 -14.39 -12.69
N GLY A 121 7.13 -13.91 -11.98
CA GLY A 121 7.11 -12.59 -11.32
C GLY A 121 6.47 -12.59 -9.93
N HIS A 122 6.82 -13.57 -9.09
CA HIS A 122 6.31 -13.68 -7.71
C HIS A 122 6.46 -12.35 -6.95
N ARG A 123 7.66 -11.73 -6.98
CA ARG A 123 7.92 -10.48 -6.29
C ARG A 123 7.02 -9.35 -6.78
N GLU A 124 6.90 -9.17 -8.09
CA GLU A 124 6.09 -8.11 -8.69
C GLU A 124 4.61 -8.27 -8.31
N ARG A 125 4.11 -9.50 -8.23
CA ARG A 125 2.75 -9.80 -7.77
C ARG A 125 2.54 -9.46 -6.30
N GLU A 126 3.46 -9.86 -5.43
CA GLU A 126 3.38 -9.53 -4.01
C GLU A 126 3.51 -8.03 -3.78
N MET A 127 4.38 -7.35 -4.52
CA MET A 127 4.52 -5.90 -4.44
C MET A 127 3.28 -5.16 -4.94
N ALA A 128 2.66 -5.64 -6.02
CA ALA A 128 1.38 -5.11 -6.47
C ALA A 128 0.29 -5.32 -5.41
N ARG A 129 0.24 -6.49 -4.76
CA ARG A 129 -0.70 -6.78 -3.68
C ARG A 129 -0.53 -5.80 -2.52
N VAL A 130 0.72 -5.60 -2.07
CA VAL A 130 1.05 -4.65 -1.00
C VAL A 130 0.63 -3.23 -1.39
N TRP A 131 0.91 -2.81 -2.64
CA TRP A 131 0.55 -1.49 -3.14
C TRP A 131 -0.98 -1.27 -3.16
N VAL A 132 -1.76 -2.21 -3.72
CA VAL A 132 -3.23 -2.11 -3.74
C VAL A 132 -3.79 -2.12 -2.32
N GLN A 133 -3.22 -2.91 -1.42
CA GLN A 133 -3.60 -2.90 -0.01
C GLN A 133 -3.37 -1.52 0.63
N TRP A 134 -2.31 -0.81 0.27
CA TRP A 134 -2.05 0.54 0.74
C TRP A 134 -3.01 1.58 0.17
N LEU A 135 -3.38 1.49 -1.11
CA LEU A 135 -4.44 2.32 -1.68
C LEU A 135 -5.76 2.13 -0.94
N ALA A 136 -6.10 0.88 -0.60
CA ALA A 136 -7.29 0.58 0.18
C ALA A 136 -7.24 1.22 1.58
N ARG A 137 -6.10 1.10 2.28
CA ARG A 137 -5.91 1.73 3.60
C ARG A 137 -6.01 3.24 3.54
N GLU A 138 -5.42 3.86 2.53
CA GLU A 138 -5.47 5.31 2.35
C GLU A 138 -6.90 5.78 2.14
N ALA A 139 -7.62 5.18 1.18
CA ALA A 139 -9.02 5.49 0.94
C ALA A 139 -9.88 5.28 2.21
N TYR A 140 -9.67 4.17 2.92
CA TYR A 140 -10.39 3.91 4.16
C TYR A 140 -10.07 4.93 5.27
N SER A 141 -8.81 5.37 5.39
CA SER A 141 -8.41 6.39 6.37
C SER A 141 -9.09 7.73 6.09
N LEU A 142 -9.21 8.14 4.82
CA LEU A 142 -9.88 9.36 4.40
C LEU A 142 -11.39 9.27 4.66
N TYR A 143 -12.00 8.11 4.38
CA TYR A 143 -13.40 7.87 4.70
C TYR A 143 -13.67 8.01 6.20
N VAL A 144 -12.85 7.37 7.04
CA VAL A 144 -12.96 7.48 8.51
C VAL A 144 -12.76 8.92 8.98
N ALA A 145 -11.84 9.67 8.39
CA ALA A 145 -11.64 11.08 8.72
C ALA A 145 -12.85 11.96 8.38
N LEU A 146 -13.59 11.64 7.32
CA LEU A 146 -14.73 12.44 6.84
C LEU A 146 -16.03 12.21 7.63
N ILE A 147 -16.18 11.04 8.26
CA ILE A 147 -17.38 10.67 9.03
C ILE A 147 -17.23 10.90 10.55
N ARG A 148 -16.06 11.36 11.00
CA ARG A 148 -15.82 11.78 12.39
C ARG A 148 -16.29 13.21 12.59
#